data_AF-K4LC11-F1
#
_entry.id   AF-K4LC11-F1
#
_cell.length_a   1.000
_cell.length_b   1.000
_cell.length_c   1.000
_cell.angle_alpha   90.00
_cell.angle_beta   90.00
_cell.angle_gamma   90.00
#
_symmetry.space_group_name_H-M   'P 1'
#
loop_
_entity.id
_entity.type
_entity.pdbx_description
1 polymer ?
#
loop_
_entity_poly.entity_id
_entity_poly.type
_entity_poly.pdbx_seq_one_letter_code
_entity_poly.pdbx_strand_id
1 'polypeptide(L)'
;MCPEGCFRWGGPVSEGDIVDREDFISSVQTRLADGQSVMLSGPRRIGKTSIAYEVIRRLKQKGFYTASVDFFRISDRRELAVSLIDTCLENRTGIRLF
;
A
#
# COMPACT_ATOMS: atom_id res chain seq x y z
N MET A 1 26.05 14.40 -6.15
CA MET A 1 25.71 13.27 -7.04
C MET A 1 26.08 12.02 -6.27
N CYS A 2 25.11 11.24 -5.76
CA CYS A 2 25.39 10.01 -5.01
C CYS A 2 25.28 8.80 -5.94
N PRO A 3 26.15 7.78 -5.82
CA PRO A 3 26.18 6.62 -6.71
C PRO A 3 25.00 5.67 -6.44
N GLU A 4 24.68 4.84 -7.41
CA GLU A 4 23.62 3.82 -7.35
C GLU A 4 23.83 2.89 -6.15
N GLY A 5 22.84 2.83 -5.24
CA GLY A 5 22.90 2.03 -4.01
C GLY A 5 22.73 2.81 -2.70
N CYS A 6 22.46 4.12 -2.73
CA CYS A 6 22.17 4.88 -1.52
C CYS A 6 20.71 4.66 -1.06
N PHE A 7 20.52 3.85 -0.02
CA PHE A 7 19.21 3.62 0.62
C PHE A 7 18.63 4.95 1.14
N ARG A 8 17.43 5.31 0.68
CA ARG A 8 16.75 6.55 1.10
C ARG A 8 16.19 6.40 2.50
N TRP A 9 16.81 7.04 3.48
CA TRP A 9 16.32 7.07 4.85
C TRP A 9 15.06 7.94 4.97
N GLY A 10 13.98 7.36 5.51
CA GLY A 10 12.81 8.10 6.02
C GLY A 10 11.55 8.08 5.17
N GLY A 11 11.55 7.48 3.98
CA GLY A 11 10.37 7.33 3.12
C GLY A 11 10.08 5.87 2.73
N PRO A 12 8.94 5.58 2.08
CA PRO A 12 8.70 4.31 1.43
C PRO A 12 9.84 3.97 0.46
N VAL A 13 10.23 2.70 0.44
CA VAL A 13 11.36 2.18 -0.32
C VAL A 13 10.93 1.90 -1.77
N SER A 14 11.80 2.19 -2.75
CA SER A 14 11.57 1.94 -4.18
C SER A 14 11.51 0.44 -4.51
N GLU A 15 10.87 0.09 -5.64
CA GLU A 15 10.68 -1.31 -6.08
C GLU A 15 11.99 -2.13 -6.11
N GLY A 16 13.09 -1.53 -6.56
CA GLY A 16 14.40 -2.19 -6.66
C GLY A 16 15.14 -2.42 -5.33
N ASP A 17 14.64 -1.84 -4.24
CA ASP A 17 15.30 -1.87 -2.92
C ASP A 17 14.57 -2.82 -1.94
N ILE A 18 13.54 -3.54 -2.40
CA ILE A 18 12.85 -4.58 -1.63
C ILE A 18 13.67 -5.88 -1.71
N VAL A 19 14.63 -6.04 -0.80
CA VAL A 19 15.46 -7.25 -0.72
C VAL A 19 14.80 -8.28 0.22
N ASP A 20 14.78 -9.56 -0.17
CA ASP A 20 14.36 -10.70 0.68
C ASP A 20 12.92 -10.64 1.24
N ARG A 21 11.99 -10.14 0.42
CA ARG A 21 10.56 -9.98 0.81
C ARG A 21 9.57 -10.42 -0.25
N GLU A 22 10.01 -10.96 -1.38
CA GLU A 22 9.12 -11.37 -2.48
C GLU A 22 8.13 -12.46 -2.07
N ASP A 23 8.59 -13.54 -1.43
CA ASP A 23 7.71 -14.61 -0.96
C ASP A 23 6.69 -14.09 0.07
N PHE A 24 7.13 -13.18 0.94
CA PHE A 24 6.25 -12.54 1.90
C PHE A 24 5.17 -11.71 1.21
N ILE A 25 5.56 -10.82 0.28
CA ILE A 25 4.63 -10.00 -0.51
C ILE A 25 3.65 -10.88 -1.26
N SER A 26 4.14 -11.90 -1.96
CA SER A 26 3.33 -12.87 -2.70
C SER A 26 2.30 -13.55 -1.80
N SER A 27 2.72 -14.00 -0.61
CA SER A 27 1.82 -14.62 0.36
C SER A 27 0.72 -13.66 0.84
N VAL A 28 1.05 -12.39 1.09
CA VAL A 28 0.07 -11.37 1.49
C VAL A 28 -0.91 -11.10 0.35
N GLN A 29 -0.42 -11.01 -0.90
CA GLN A 29 -1.26 -10.80 -2.07
C GLN A 29 -2.28 -11.94 -2.25
N THR A 30 -1.84 -13.20 -2.14
CA THR A 30 -2.74 -14.36 -2.27
C THR A 30 -3.85 -14.32 -1.21
N ARG A 31 -3.47 -14.10 0.06
CA ARG A 31 -4.46 -14.00 1.15
C ARG A 31 -5.47 -12.89 0.94
N LEU A 32 -5.02 -11.71 0.50
CA LEU A 32 -5.91 -10.59 0.19
C LEU A 32 -6.83 -10.88 -1.01
N ALA A 33 -6.30 -11.53 -2.06
CA ALA A 33 -7.10 -11.94 -3.22
C ALA A 33 -8.17 -12.98 -2.84
N ASP A 34 -7.88 -13.84 -1.86
CA ASP A 34 -8.81 -14.82 -1.30
C ASP A 34 -9.79 -14.20 -0.27
N GLY A 35 -9.76 -12.88 -0.08
CA GLY A 35 -10.68 -12.15 0.81
C GLY A 35 -10.30 -12.18 2.30
N GLN A 36 -9.07 -12.58 2.64
CA GLN A 36 -8.60 -12.62 4.02
C GLN A 36 -8.08 -11.25 4.48
N SER A 37 -8.30 -10.93 5.75
CA SER A 37 -7.69 -9.76 6.40
C SER A 37 -6.27 -10.08 6.88
N VAL A 38 -5.30 -9.22 6.55
CA VAL A 38 -3.89 -9.38 6.95
C VAL A 38 -3.44 -8.20 7.81
N MET A 39 -2.86 -8.49 8.98
CA MET A 39 -2.24 -7.48 9.86
C MET A 39 -0.72 -7.53 9.75
N LEU A 40 -0.11 -6.41 9.33
CA LEU A 40 1.35 -6.23 9.35
C LEU A 40 1.75 -5.57 10.68
N SER A 41 2.41 -6.31 11.57
CA SER A 41 2.86 -5.83 12.89
C SER A 41 4.38 -5.86 13.02
N GLY A 42 4.92 -5.09 13.97
CA GLY A 42 6.36 -5.06 14.29
C GLY A 42 6.91 -3.64 14.57
N PRO A 43 8.20 -3.51 14.97
CA PRO A 43 8.83 -2.23 15.34
C PRO A 43 8.75 -1.12 14.27
N ARG A 44 8.90 0.16 14.67
CA ARG A 44 8.88 1.29 13.72
C ARG A 44 10.08 1.19 12.76
N ARG A 45 9.90 1.66 11.51
CA ARG A 45 10.95 1.71 10.46
C ARG A 45 11.47 0.38 9.92
N ILE A 46 10.73 -0.71 10.09
CA ILE A 46 11.04 -2.02 9.46
C ILE A 46 10.48 -2.19 8.05
N GLY A 47 9.90 -1.14 7.45
CA GLY A 47 9.37 -1.21 6.08
C GLY A 47 7.93 -1.73 5.92
N LYS A 48 7.15 -1.90 6.99
CA LYS A 48 5.74 -2.36 6.89
C LYS A 48 4.89 -1.54 5.92
N THR A 49 5.00 -0.21 6.01
CA THR A 49 4.28 0.72 5.14
C THR A 49 4.74 0.58 3.68
N SER A 50 6.04 0.42 3.44
CA SER A 50 6.58 0.15 2.10
C SER A 50 6.02 -1.16 1.53
N ILE A 51 5.98 -2.22 2.34
CA ILE A 51 5.41 -3.52 1.95
C ILE A 51 3.92 -3.39 1.62
N ALA A 52 3.14 -2.71 2.47
CA ALA A 52 1.71 -2.49 2.21
C ALA A 52 1.47 -1.75 0.89
N TYR A 53 2.27 -0.72 0.60
CA TYR A 53 2.18 0.01 -0.67
C TYR A 53 2.55 -0.86 -1.87
N GLU A 54 3.58 -1.69 -1.77
CA GLU A 54 3.96 -2.59 -2.85
C GLU A 54 2.88 -3.65 -3.13
N VAL A 55 2.30 -4.23 -2.08
CA VAL A 55 1.16 -5.16 -2.19
C VAL A 55 -0.02 -4.49 -2.89
N ILE A 56 -0.40 -3.27 -2.47
CA ILE A 56 -1.48 -2.49 -3.09
C ILE A 56 -1.18 -2.21 -4.57
N ARG A 57 0.05 -1.78 -4.90
CA ARG A 57 0.47 -1.50 -6.28
C ARG A 57 0.29 -2.72 -7.18
N ARG A 58 0.76 -3.89 -6.74
CA ARG A 58 0.64 -5.14 -7.50
C ARG A 58 -0.81 -5.63 -7.61
N LEU A 59 -1.62 -5.48 -6.56
CA LEU A 59 -3.05 -5.81 -6.62
C LEU A 59 -3.78 -4.88 -7.59
N LYS A 60 -3.46 -3.59 -7.60
CA LYS A 60 -3.97 -2.63 -8.58
C LYS A 60 -3.62 -3.04 -10.01
N GLN A 61 -2.39 -3.47 -10.28
CA GLN A 61 -1.98 -3.99 -11.59
C GLN A 61 -2.75 -5.25 -12.02
N LYS A 62 -3.21 -6.05 -11.07
CA LYS A 62 -4.08 -7.22 -11.30
C LYS A 62 -5.56 -6.86 -11.47
N GLY A 63 -5.93 -5.58 -11.43
CA GLY A 63 -7.30 -5.09 -11.64
C GLY A 63 -8.19 -5.10 -10.40
N PHE A 64 -7.62 -5.30 -9.21
CA PHE A 64 -8.38 -5.20 -7.96
C PHE A 64 -8.69 -3.74 -7.62
N TYR A 65 -9.83 -3.53 -6.96
CA TYR A 65 -10.08 -2.30 -6.24
C TYR A 65 -9.15 -2.22 -5.04
N THR A 66 -8.40 -1.14 -4.95
CA THR A 66 -7.49 -0.90 -3.84
C THR A 66 -7.75 0.48 -3.25
N ALA A 67 -7.51 0.66 -1.96
CA ALA A 67 -7.47 1.96 -1.32
C ALA A 67 -6.42 1.95 -0.21
N SER A 68 -5.74 3.09 -0.03
CA SER A 68 -4.85 3.32 1.11
C SER A 68 -5.45 4.45 1.92
N VAL A 69 -5.77 4.16 3.17
CA VAL A 69 -6.41 5.12 4.07
C VAL A 69 -5.52 5.34 5.29
N ASP A 70 -5.22 6.60 5.60
CA ASP A 70 -4.44 6.98 6.78
C ASP A 70 -5.38 7.48 7.89
N PHE A 71 -5.57 6.66 8.92
CA PHE A 71 -6.44 6.98 10.05
C PHE A 71 -5.94 8.17 10.89
N PHE A 72 -4.67 8.56 10.80
CA PHE A 72 -4.21 9.79 11.50
C PHE A 72 -4.73 11.06 10.84
N ARG A 73 -5.21 10.99 9.59
CA ARG A 73 -5.73 12.11 8.82
C ARG A 73 -7.25 12.19 8.82
N ILE A 74 -7.92 11.18 9.35
CA ILE A 74 -9.38 11.08 9.33
C ILE A 74 -9.93 11.39 10.71
N SER A 75 -10.89 12.30 10.75
CA SER A 75 -11.49 12.84 11.97
C SER A 75 -12.75 12.09 12.38
N ASP A 76 -13.47 11.48 11.43
CA ASP A 76 -14.71 10.77 11.72
C ASP A 76 -15.05 9.63 10.74
N ARG A 77 -16.12 8.88 11.07
CA ARG A 77 -16.60 7.73 10.29
C ARG A 77 -17.09 8.09 8.89
N ARG A 78 -17.64 9.29 8.70
CA ARG A 78 -18.15 9.75 7.40
C ARG A 78 -16.98 10.05 6.48
N GLU A 79 -15.96 10.75 6.98
CA GLU A 79 -14.74 11.04 6.23
C GLU A 79 -14.01 9.76 5.80
N LEU A 80 -13.96 8.74 6.67
CA LEU A 80 -13.47 7.40 6.30
C LEU A 80 -14.24 6.79 5.13
N ALA A 81 -15.56 6.78 5.19
CA ALA A 81 -16.40 6.16 4.17
C ALA A 81 -16.25 6.86 2.81
N VAL A 82 -16.24 8.19 2.80
CA VAL A 82 -16.05 9.00 1.58
C VAL A 82 -14.65 8.76 1.00
N SER A 83 -13.61 8.88 1.82
CA SER A 83 -12.21 8.67 1.38
C SER A 83 -11.98 7.27 0.79
N LEU A 84 -12.57 6.24 1.40
CA LEU A 84 -12.48 4.86 0.91
C LEU A 84 -13.14 4.70 -0.47
N ILE A 85 -14.36 5.24 -0.64
CA ILE A 85 -15.11 5.15 -1.89
C ILE A 85 -14.38 5.91 -3.00
N ASP A 86 -13.99 7.15 -2.75
CA ASP A 86 -13.34 8.00 -3.74
C ASP A 86 -12.02 7.37 -4.22
N THR A 87 -11.19 6.91 -3.28
CA THR A 87 -9.92 6.24 -3.63
C THR A 87 -10.15 4.96 -4.45
N CYS A 88 -11.18 4.17 -4.12
CA CYS A 88 -11.50 2.96 -4.89
C CYS A 88 -11.96 3.30 -6.31
N LEU A 89 -12.79 4.34 -6.47
CA LEU A 89 -13.33 4.74 -7.77
C LEU A 89 -12.25 5.35 -8.66
N GLU A 90 -11.45 6.28 -8.14
CA GLU A 90 -10.31 6.87 -8.83
C GLU A 90 -9.38 5.81 -9.42
N ASN A 91 -9.14 4.74 -8.66
CA ASN A 91 -8.26 3.65 -9.06
C ASN A 91 -8.78 2.83 -10.24
N ARG A 92 -10.09 2.80 -10.53
CA ARG A 92 -10.66 1.98 -11.60
C ARG A 92 -11.21 2.79 -12.78
N THR A 93 -11.84 3.93 -12.52
CA THR A 93 -12.55 4.69 -13.56
C THR A 93 -11.72 5.85 -14.11
N GLY A 94 -10.64 6.23 -13.44
CA GLY A 94 -9.87 7.44 -13.78
C GLY A 94 -10.62 8.74 -13.48
N ILE A 95 -11.80 8.66 -12.84
CA ILE A 95 -12.58 9.81 -12.42
C ILE A 95 -11.97 10.31 -11.11
N ARG A 96 -11.33 11.49 -11.14
CA ARG A 96 -10.99 12.23 -9.92
C ARG A 96 -12.26 12.75 -9.28
N LEU A 97 -12.53 12.30 -8.07
CA LEU A 97 -13.54 12.90 -7.21
C LEU A 97 -12.80 13.92 -6.32
N PHE A 98 -13.51 15.01 -6.00
CA PHE A 98 -12.99 16.33 -5.63
C PHE A 98 -11.83 16.37 -4.63
#